data_AF-A0A4Q7YYI4-F1
#
_entry.id   AF-A0A4Q7YYI4-F1
#
_cell.length_a   1.000
_cell.length_b   1.000
_cell.length_c   1.000
_cell.angle_alpha   90.00
_cell.angle_beta   90.00
_cell.angle_gamma   90.00
#
_symmetry.space_group_name_H-M   'P 1'
#
loop_
_entity.id
_entity.type
_entity.pdbx_description
1 polymer ?
#
loop_
_entity_poly.entity_id
_entity_poly.type
_entity_poly.pdbx_seq_one_letter_code
_entity_poly.pdbx_strand_id
1 'polypeptide(L)'
;MKLRWSGILLLTTTAIMAQTPNPDKSADQLRDIATSAKNSGDLLAEANYLCQAAALDNKKYDKKCARAKEDVNKTLGQFKADLDTARMEIQQRNYGGALRDLEKITFGPNKAEAKELIQLARIASNGGAPVDLVSYEAFKLARAAYFRNDFDAAQSEAKLIQSPPLQNATNKLLTNISIYRDMVKQAEALARSGDWKGAEQKYQFAILIKQDGPGQPQDRLREAQAAEAQAANAKPVPPAPQPIPVQPQTLSKATPSPKTSNDQGKGKMSPNSASHEQKQVLGKDEQRLLKSSQVTARKVEDDSGDKTSPVYIKQDPEEMTKSLTQGVTDFYASHFSHADDAIEVYLQGGGAQYAGAAHFYLGASLLMQALLTSPKDGPRTESLREQARAEFATAKLLHYKPVESAVSPKVLGEWTQIGNQQ
;
A
#
# COMPACT_ATOMS: atom_id res chain seq x y z
N MET A 1 16.04 -35.10 45.86
CA MET A 1 15.05 -34.03 45.66
C MET A 1 14.32 -34.29 44.33
N LYS A 2 13.02 -34.59 44.37
CA LYS A 2 12.19 -34.83 43.17
C LYS A 2 11.47 -33.54 42.81
N LEU A 3 11.92 -32.84 41.76
CA LEU A 3 11.21 -31.68 41.22
C LEU A 3 10.04 -32.16 40.37
N ARG A 4 8.82 -31.80 40.77
CA ARG A 4 7.59 -31.95 39.98
C ARG A 4 7.42 -30.71 39.11
N TRP A 5 7.58 -30.87 37.80
CA TRP A 5 7.19 -29.86 36.82
C TRP A 5 5.65 -29.85 36.70
N SER A 6 5.03 -28.77 37.13
CA SER A 6 3.62 -28.50 36.87
C SER A 6 3.55 -27.69 35.57
N GLY A 7 3.14 -28.34 34.48
CA GLY A 7 2.89 -27.66 33.21
C GLY A 7 1.59 -26.87 33.28
N ILE A 8 1.70 -25.55 33.18
CA ILE A 8 0.56 -24.65 33.00
C ILE A 8 0.24 -24.64 31.50
N LEU A 9 -0.86 -25.30 31.13
CA LEU A 9 -1.44 -25.23 29.79
C LEU A 9 -2.17 -23.89 29.65
N LEU A 10 -1.56 -22.92 28.97
CA LEU A 10 -2.23 -21.70 28.55
C LEU A 10 -3.08 -21.99 27.31
N LEU A 11 -4.39 -22.19 27.52
CA LEU A 11 -5.39 -22.21 26.46
C LEU A 11 -5.56 -20.79 25.91
N THR A 12 -4.96 -20.51 24.76
CA THR A 12 -5.26 -19.30 23.98
C THR A 12 -6.60 -19.47 23.28
N THR A 13 -7.66 -18.94 23.89
CA THR A 13 -8.97 -18.80 23.23
C THR A 13 -8.87 -17.80 22.09
N THR A 14 -8.74 -18.30 20.86
CA THR A 14 -8.94 -17.50 19.64
C THR A 14 -10.43 -17.16 19.54
N ALA A 15 -10.75 -15.88 19.75
CA ALA A 15 -12.09 -15.36 19.52
C ALA A 15 -12.40 -15.42 18.01
N ILE A 16 -13.21 -16.39 17.61
CA ILE A 16 -13.79 -16.44 16.27
C ILE A 16 -14.79 -15.28 16.21
N MET A 17 -14.47 -14.21 15.48
CA MET A 17 -15.38 -13.09 15.28
C MET A 17 -16.67 -13.61 14.61
N ALA A 18 -17.75 -13.68 15.39
CA ALA A 18 -19.06 -14.03 14.89
C ALA A 18 -19.54 -12.87 14.00
N GLN A 19 -19.61 -13.10 12.69
CA GLN A 19 -20.21 -12.16 11.75
C GLN A 19 -21.65 -11.90 12.19
N THR A 20 -22.03 -10.63 12.34
CA THR A 20 -23.40 -10.26 12.70
C THR A 20 -24.37 -10.81 11.64
N PRO A 21 -25.41 -11.56 12.04
CA PRO A 21 -26.37 -12.09 11.09
C PRO A 21 -27.04 -10.93 10.35
N ASN A 22 -27.04 -11.01 9.02
CA ASN A 22 -27.67 -10.01 8.15
C ASN A 22 -29.19 -10.22 8.26
N PRO A 23 -29.94 -9.35 8.97
CA PRO A 23 -31.30 -9.67 9.45
C PRO A 23 -32.34 -9.80 8.32
N ASP A 24 -32.01 -9.36 7.11
CA ASP A 24 -32.97 -9.27 6.00
C ASP A 24 -32.97 -10.49 5.06
N LYS A 25 -32.05 -11.44 5.23
CA LYS A 25 -31.94 -12.60 4.33
C LYS A 25 -32.61 -13.83 4.91
N SER A 26 -33.52 -14.44 4.16
CA SER A 26 -34.10 -15.74 4.49
C SER A 26 -33.05 -16.87 4.43
N ALA A 27 -33.30 -17.97 5.13
CA ALA A 27 -32.42 -19.14 5.11
C ALA A 27 -32.23 -19.73 3.70
N ASP A 28 -33.27 -19.66 2.85
CA ASP A 28 -33.20 -20.10 1.46
C ASP A 28 -32.31 -19.18 0.61
N GLN A 29 -32.43 -17.85 0.76
CA GLN A 29 -31.53 -16.91 0.08
C GLN A 29 -30.06 -17.11 0.49
N LEU A 30 -29.80 -17.36 1.78
CA LEU A 30 -28.45 -17.67 2.26
C LEU A 30 -27.90 -18.97 1.64
N ARG A 31 -28.74 -19.99 1.48
CA ARG A 31 -28.36 -21.23 0.78
C ARG A 31 -28.03 -20.98 -0.69
N ASP A 32 -28.78 -20.12 -1.38
CA ASP A 32 -28.52 -19.82 -2.79
C ASP A 32 -27.20 -19.05 -2.96
N ILE A 33 -26.92 -18.11 -2.05
CA ILE A 33 -25.62 -17.42 -1.98
C ILE A 33 -24.50 -18.42 -1.66
N ALA A 34 -24.71 -19.35 -0.72
CA ALA A 34 -23.74 -20.40 -0.41
C ALA A 34 -23.46 -21.29 -1.63
N THR A 35 -24.49 -21.60 -2.41
CA THR A 35 -24.36 -22.38 -3.65
C THR A 35 -23.54 -21.61 -4.69
N SER A 36 -23.78 -20.31 -4.83
CA SER A 36 -22.95 -19.45 -5.69
C SER A 36 -21.49 -19.41 -5.24
N ALA A 37 -21.25 -19.31 -3.93
CA ALA A 37 -19.89 -19.32 -3.36
C ALA A 37 -19.16 -20.66 -3.60
N LYS A 38 -19.86 -21.79 -3.44
CA LYS A 38 -19.34 -23.11 -3.78
C LYS A 38 -18.93 -23.19 -5.24
N ASN A 39 -19.80 -22.72 -6.14
CA ASN A 39 -19.56 -22.76 -7.58
C ASN A 39 -18.40 -21.85 -8.01
N SER A 40 -18.06 -20.81 -7.22
CA SER A 40 -16.88 -19.98 -7.45
C SER A 40 -15.61 -20.49 -6.76
N GLY A 41 -15.67 -21.64 -6.07
CA GLY A 41 -14.55 -22.21 -5.32
C GLY A 41 -14.30 -21.58 -3.95
N ASP A 42 -15.20 -20.72 -3.45
CA ASP A 42 -15.08 -20.07 -2.14
C ASP A 42 -15.76 -20.92 -1.04
N LEU A 43 -15.10 -22.01 -0.67
CA LEU A 43 -15.62 -22.95 0.34
C LEU A 43 -15.79 -22.30 1.72
N LEU A 44 -14.98 -21.28 2.04
CA LEU A 44 -15.09 -20.56 3.30
C LEU A 44 -16.39 -19.73 3.34
N ALA A 45 -16.69 -19.00 2.27
CA ALA A 45 -17.96 -18.29 2.15
C ALA A 45 -19.16 -19.26 2.11
N GLU A 46 -19.06 -20.39 1.39
CA GLU A 46 -20.10 -21.44 1.41
C GLU A 46 -20.42 -21.87 2.84
N ALA A 47 -19.40 -22.27 3.61
CA ALA A 47 -19.57 -22.71 4.99
C ALA A 47 -20.18 -21.61 5.87
N ASN A 48 -19.72 -20.37 5.75
CA ASN A 48 -20.25 -19.23 6.50
C ASN A 48 -21.75 -19.02 6.23
N TYR A 49 -22.17 -19.00 4.96
CA TYR A 49 -23.57 -18.78 4.59
C TYR A 49 -24.47 -19.96 4.97
N LEU A 50 -24.01 -21.20 4.84
CA LEU A 50 -24.77 -22.37 5.31
C LEU A 50 -24.94 -22.38 6.82
N CYS A 51 -23.95 -21.91 7.57
CA CYS A 51 -24.04 -21.82 9.02
C CYS A 51 -24.92 -20.66 9.48
N GLN A 52 -24.95 -19.54 8.74
CA GLN A 52 -25.95 -18.48 8.95
C GLN A 52 -27.37 -19.00 8.66
N ALA A 53 -27.56 -19.76 7.57
CA ALA A 53 -28.84 -20.39 7.27
C ALA A 53 -29.27 -21.39 8.36
N ALA A 54 -28.33 -22.16 8.92
CA ALA A 54 -28.57 -23.08 10.04
C ALA A 54 -28.92 -22.37 11.36
N ALA A 55 -28.48 -21.13 11.54
CA ALA A 55 -28.90 -20.31 12.67
C ALA A 55 -30.38 -19.85 12.55
N LEU A 56 -30.90 -19.73 11.32
CA LEU A 56 -32.30 -19.37 11.05
C LEU A 56 -33.23 -20.60 11.00
N ASP A 57 -32.78 -21.69 10.39
CA ASP A 57 -33.51 -22.96 10.29
C ASP A 57 -32.56 -24.15 10.51
N ASN A 58 -32.35 -24.49 11.78
CA ASN A 58 -31.43 -25.55 12.17
C ASN A 58 -31.84 -26.91 11.59
N LYS A 59 -33.15 -27.24 11.59
CA LYS A 59 -33.66 -28.54 11.13
C LYS A 59 -33.28 -28.81 9.67
N LYS A 60 -33.27 -27.78 8.83
CA LYS A 60 -33.00 -27.89 7.38
C LYS A 60 -31.51 -27.81 7.03
N TYR A 61 -30.71 -27.01 7.75
CA TYR A 61 -29.33 -26.68 7.33
C TYR A 61 -28.22 -27.13 8.28
N ASP A 62 -28.50 -27.63 9.48
CA ASP A 62 -27.45 -28.02 10.45
C ASP A 62 -26.44 -29.03 9.87
N LYS A 63 -26.94 -30.11 9.28
CA LYS A 63 -26.11 -31.12 8.59
C LYS A 63 -25.30 -30.55 7.42
N LYS A 64 -25.81 -29.53 6.73
CA LYS A 64 -25.12 -28.89 5.60
C LYS A 64 -24.01 -27.97 6.09
N CYS A 65 -24.26 -27.18 7.12
CA CYS A 65 -23.25 -26.37 7.81
C CYS A 65 -22.11 -27.25 8.35
N ALA A 66 -22.43 -28.36 9.02
CA ALA A 66 -21.43 -29.29 9.55
C ALA A 66 -20.53 -29.87 8.45
N ARG A 67 -21.12 -30.35 7.34
CA ARG A 67 -20.37 -30.86 6.19
C ARG A 67 -19.50 -29.79 5.53
N ALA A 68 -20.04 -28.59 5.30
CA ALA A 68 -19.27 -27.51 4.70
C ALA A 68 -18.08 -27.09 5.58
N LYS A 69 -18.23 -27.09 6.91
CA LYS A 69 -17.11 -26.89 7.84
C LYS A 69 -16.06 -27.99 7.75
N GLU A 70 -16.49 -29.25 7.64
CA GLU A 70 -15.59 -30.39 7.45
C GLU A 70 -14.80 -30.28 6.14
N ASP A 71 -15.48 -29.92 5.04
CA ASP A 71 -14.86 -29.69 3.72
C ASP A 71 -13.85 -28.54 3.75
N VAL A 72 -14.17 -27.44 4.44
CA VAL A 72 -13.23 -26.34 4.67
C VAL A 72 -12.01 -26.82 5.45
N ASN A 73 -12.19 -27.52 6.57
CA ASN A 73 -11.07 -28.00 7.39
C ASN A 73 -10.18 -28.99 6.63
N LYS A 74 -10.78 -29.90 5.86
CA LYS A 74 -10.04 -30.84 5.00
C LYS A 74 -9.22 -30.10 3.95
N THR A 75 -9.83 -29.13 3.26
CA THR A 75 -9.15 -28.33 2.24
C THR A 75 -8.03 -27.47 2.86
N LEU A 76 -8.24 -26.89 4.04
CA LEU A 76 -7.19 -26.16 4.77
C LEU A 76 -6.01 -27.07 5.14
N GLY A 77 -6.27 -28.32 5.51
CA GLY A 77 -5.25 -29.34 5.70
C GLY A 77 -4.45 -29.62 4.44
N GLN A 78 -5.12 -29.75 3.29
CA GLN A 78 -4.47 -29.93 1.98
C GLN A 78 -3.64 -28.71 1.58
N PHE A 79 -4.16 -27.49 1.74
CA PHE A 79 -3.42 -26.26 1.45
C PHE A 79 -2.15 -26.12 2.27
N LYS A 80 -2.13 -26.61 3.51
CA LYS A 80 -0.91 -26.67 4.31
C LYS A 80 0.12 -27.62 3.70
N ALA A 81 -0.31 -28.82 3.29
CA ALA A 81 0.57 -29.79 2.64
C ALA A 81 1.09 -29.28 1.27
N ASP A 82 0.24 -28.63 0.48
CA ASP A 82 0.61 -28.03 -0.81
C ASP A 82 1.62 -26.90 -0.60
N LEU A 83 1.43 -26.05 0.42
CA LEU A 83 2.38 -24.98 0.78
C LEU A 83 3.75 -25.54 1.19
N ASP A 84 3.76 -26.57 2.04
CA ASP A 84 5.01 -27.20 2.49
C ASP A 84 5.74 -27.90 1.33
N THR A 85 4.99 -28.54 0.42
CA THR A 85 5.53 -29.13 -0.81
C THR A 85 6.15 -28.08 -1.70
N ALA A 86 5.42 -26.99 -1.97
CA ALA A 86 5.91 -25.91 -2.80
C ALA A 86 7.18 -25.25 -2.25
N ARG A 87 7.31 -25.10 -0.93
CA ARG A 87 8.54 -24.60 -0.29
C ARG A 87 9.73 -25.51 -0.59
N MET A 88 9.56 -26.84 -0.49
CA MET A 88 10.61 -27.80 -0.85
C MET A 88 10.95 -27.72 -2.34
N GLU A 89 9.94 -27.59 -3.21
CA GLU A 89 10.14 -27.47 -4.65
C GLU A 89 10.90 -26.18 -5.02
N ILE A 90 10.60 -25.04 -4.36
CA ILE A 90 11.37 -23.79 -4.51
C ILE A 90 12.83 -24.00 -4.11
N GLN A 91 13.09 -24.67 -2.98
CA GLN A 91 14.46 -24.97 -2.54
C GLN A 91 15.21 -25.86 -3.54
N GLN A 92 14.50 -26.80 -4.16
CA GLN A 92 15.03 -27.69 -5.19
C GLN A 92 15.09 -27.03 -6.58
N ARG A 93 14.73 -25.75 -6.70
CA ARG A 93 14.64 -25.00 -7.97
C ARG A 93 13.62 -25.57 -8.96
N ASN A 94 12.66 -26.36 -8.48
CA ASN A 94 11.53 -26.85 -9.24
C ASN A 94 10.37 -25.83 -9.19
N TYR A 95 10.56 -24.65 -9.79
CA TYR A 95 9.57 -23.58 -9.73
C TYR A 95 8.25 -23.93 -10.42
N GLY A 96 8.27 -24.77 -11.46
CA GLY A 96 7.06 -25.23 -12.14
C GLY A 96 6.18 -26.10 -11.23
N GLY A 97 6.80 -27.00 -10.45
CA GLY A 97 6.10 -27.75 -9.41
C GLY A 97 5.52 -26.83 -8.35
N ALA A 98 6.35 -25.91 -7.83
CA ALA A 98 5.94 -25.00 -6.77
C ALA A 98 4.74 -24.14 -7.20
N LEU A 99 4.76 -23.58 -8.40
CA LEU A 99 3.65 -22.79 -8.93
C LEU A 99 2.35 -23.60 -9.01
N ARG A 100 2.42 -24.83 -9.51
CA ARG A 100 1.25 -25.73 -9.59
C ARG A 100 0.65 -25.97 -8.20
N ASP A 101 1.47 -26.17 -7.17
CA ASP A 101 0.98 -26.49 -5.83
C ASP A 101 0.53 -25.24 -5.05
N LEU A 102 1.20 -24.09 -5.23
CA LEU A 102 0.77 -22.81 -4.64
C LEU A 102 -0.53 -22.28 -5.23
N GLU A 103 -0.75 -22.43 -6.55
CA GLU A 103 -1.96 -21.94 -7.22
C GLU A 103 -3.24 -22.67 -6.77
N LYS A 104 -3.11 -23.85 -6.14
CA LYS A 104 -4.23 -24.55 -5.49
C LYS A 104 -4.75 -23.82 -4.26
N ILE A 105 -3.93 -23.00 -3.60
CA ILE A 105 -4.24 -22.34 -2.33
C ILE A 105 -5.08 -21.07 -2.60
N THR A 106 -6.40 -21.24 -2.67
CA THR A 106 -7.33 -20.18 -3.09
C THR A 106 -7.94 -19.38 -1.93
N PHE A 107 -7.95 -19.93 -0.71
CA PHE A 107 -8.49 -19.31 0.51
C PHE A 107 -7.75 -19.74 1.79
N GLY A 108 -8.13 -19.14 2.91
CA GLY A 108 -7.60 -19.48 4.23
C GLY A 108 -6.31 -18.74 4.60
N PRO A 109 -5.70 -19.09 5.76
CA PRO A 109 -4.55 -18.37 6.32
C PRO A 109 -3.30 -18.46 5.45
N ASN A 110 -3.17 -19.48 4.61
CA ASN A 110 -2.00 -19.71 3.76
C ASN A 110 -2.04 -18.93 2.44
N LYS A 111 -3.18 -18.32 2.07
CA LYS A 111 -3.34 -17.67 0.75
C LYS A 111 -2.36 -16.52 0.52
N ALA A 112 -2.18 -15.66 1.53
CA ALA A 112 -1.29 -14.50 1.41
C ALA A 112 0.16 -14.95 1.17
N GLU A 113 0.63 -15.90 1.95
CA GLU A 113 1.96 -16.48 1.78
C GLU A 113 2.11 -17.20 0.44
N ALA A 114 1.09 -17.94 0.01
CA ALA A 114 1.12 -18.61 -1.28
C ALA A 114 1.27 -17.61 -2.44
N LYS A 115 0.58 -16.47 -2.40
CA LYS A 115 0.73 -15.40 -3.40
C LYS A 115 2.15 -14.83 -3.43
N GLU A 116 2.76 -14.58 -2.28
CA GLU A 116 4.13 -14.08 -2.21
C GLU A 116 5.13 -15.10 -2.78
N LEU A 117 4.97 -16.38 -2.45
CA LEU A 117 5.80 -17.46 -3.00
C LEU A 117 5.58 -17.66 -4.51
N ILE A 118 4.37 -17.46 -5.03
CA ILE A 118 4.08 -17.48 -6.48
C ILE A 118 4.88 -16.38 -7.18
N GLN A 119 4.88 -15.15 -6.64
CA GLN A 119 5.66 -14.05 -7.23
C GLN A 119 7.16 -14.38 -7.24
N LEU A 120 7.67 -14.92 -6.14
CA LEU A 120 9.06 -15.35 -6.01
C LEU A 120 9.42 -16.45 -7.00
N ALA A 121 8.59 -17.49 -7.12
CA ALA A 121 8.79 -18.58 -8.06
C ALA A 121 8.72 -18.11 -9.52
N ARG A 122 7.85 -17.15 -9.87
CA ARG A 122 7.77 -16.55 -11.21
C ARG A 122 9.02 -15.73 -11.57
N ILE A 123 9.55 -14.95 -10.61
CA ILE A 123 10.79 -14.19 -10.83
C ILE A 123 11.94 -15.17 -11.09
N ALA A 124 12.05 -16.22 -10.27
CA ALA A 124 13.10 -17.21 -10.40
C ALA A 124 12.97 -18.08 -11.66
N SER A 125 11.74 -18.42 -12.08
CA SER A 125 11.50 -19.17 -13.33
C SER A 125 11.89 -18.39 -14.58
N ASN A 126 11.83 -17.07 -14.54
CA ASN A 126 12.18 -16.17 -15.65
C ASN A 126 13.68 -15.84 -15.73
N GLY A 127 14.53 -16.66 -15.10
CA GLY A 127 15.99 -16.46 -15.08
C GLY A 127 16.46 -15.44 -14.05
N GLY A 128 15.58 -14.97 -13.16
CA GLY A 128 15.98 -14.20 -11.99
C GLY A 128 16.87 -15.01 -11.05
N ALA A 129 17.72 -14.34 -10.28
CA ALA A 129 18.50 -15.00 -9.23
C ALA A 129 17.54 -15.70 -8.26
N PRO A 130 17.84 -16.95 -7.83
CA PRO A 130 16.98 -17.68 -6.91
C PRO A 130 16.87 -16.91 -5.58
N VAL A 131 15.67 -16.86 -5.02
CA VAL A 131 15.50 -16.39 -3.64
C VAL A 131 15.69 -17.58 -2.71
N ASP A 132 16.68 -17.51 -1.83
CA ASP A 132 16.84 -18.52 -0.80
C ASP A 132 15.77 -18.35 0.29
N LEU A 133 15.19 -19.47 0.72
CA LEU A 133 14.07 -19.46 1.66
C LEU A 133 14.46 -18.87 3.02
N VAL A 134 15.73 -18.99 3.42
CA VAL A 134 16.25 -18.41 4.67
C VAL A 134 16.18 -16.88 4.61
N SER A 135 16.65 -16.27 3.53
CA SER A 135 16.54 -14.83 3.31
C SER A 135 15.09 -14.36 3.20
N TYR A 136 14.20 -15.16 2.60
CA TYR A 136 12.79 -14.84 2.52
C TYR A 136 12.11 -14.85 3.90
N GLU A 137 12.36 -15.87 4.73
CA GLU A 137 11.84 -15.89 6.10
C GLU A 137 12.43 -14.76 6.95
N ALA A 138 13.73 -14.48 6.84
CA ALA A 138 14.35 -13.32 7.48
C ALA A 138 13.71 -11.99 7.04
N PHE A 139 13.38 -11.85 5.76
CA PHE A 139 12.67 -10.68 5.25
C PHE A 139 11.25 -10.56 5.83
N LYS A 140 10.51 -11.66 5.94
CA LYS A 140 9.19 -11.69 6.61
C LYS A 140 9.30 -11.26 8.07
N LEU A 141 10.27 -11.80 8.81
CA LEU A 141 10.51 -11.45 10.20
C LEU A 141 10.91 -9.97 10.36
N ALA A 142 11.79 -9.47 9.49
CA ALA A 142 12.19 -8.07 9.47
C ALA A 142 11.00 -7.13 9.24
N ARG A 143 10.15 -7.45 8.26
CA ARG A 143 8.94 -6.68 7.94
C ARG A 143 7.92 -6.73 9.08
N ALA A 144 7.70 -7.89 9.67
CA ALA A 144 6.82 -8.05 10.82
C ALA A 144 7.30 -7.24 12.04
N ALA A 145 8.60 -7.25 12.33
CA ALA A 145 9.20 -6.45 13.38
C ALA A 145 9.03 -4.94 13.11
N TYR A 146 9.27 -4.49 11.88
CA TYR A 146 9.04 -3.11 11.47
C TYR A 146 7.60 -2.66 11.72
N PHE A 147 6.61 -3.49 11.37
CA PHE A 147 5.19 -3.16 11.61
C PHE A 147 4.81 -3.12 13.09
N ARG A 148 5.43 -3.95 13.93
CA ARG A 148 5.26 -3.92 15.39
C ARG A 148 6.06 -2.80 16.08
N ASN A 149 6.70 -1.92 15.30
CA ASN A 149 7.56 -0.84 15.80
C ASN A 149 8.79 -1.39 16.57
N ASP A 150 9.24 -2.59 16.27
CA ASP A 150 10.48 -3.16 16.79
C ASP A 150 11.59 -3.00 15.74
N PHE A 151 12.16 -1.79 15.70
CA PHE A 151 13.15 -1.44 14.68
C PHE A 151 14.48 -2.16 14.87
N ASP A 152 14.83 -2.54 16.10
CA ASP A 152 16.06 -3.27 16.39
C ASP A 152 15.96 -4.73 15.92
N ALA A 153 14.84 -5.40 16.19
CA ALA A 153 14.58 -6.72 15.60
C ALA A 153 14.52 -6.63 14.08
N ALA A 154 13.84 -5.63 13.52
CA ALA A 154 13.74 -5.44 12.07
C ALA A 154 15.13 -5.33 11.40
N GLN A 155 16.03 -4.54 11.97
CA GLN A 155 17.41 -4.42 11.48
C GLN A 155 18.21 -5.70 11.68
N SER A 156 18.01 -6.42 12.79
CA SER A 156 18.75 -7.65 13.09
C SER A 156 18.38 -8.76 12.11
N GLU A 157 17.08 -8.94 11.84
CA GLU A 157 16.58 -9.91 10.87
C GLU A 157 16.98 -9.52 9.44
N ALA A 158 16.94 -8.23 9.10
CA ALA A 158 17.34 -7.75 7.77
C ALA A 158 18.80 -8.08 7.41
N LYS A 159 19.69 -8.21 8.40
CA LYS A 159 21.10 -8.60 8.18
C LYS A 159 21.26 -10.07 7.75
N LEU A 160 20.27 -10.91 8.01
CA LEU A 160 20.29 -12.32 7.62
C LEU A 160 19.90 -12.51 6.14
N ILE A 161 19.43 -11.46 5.47
CA ILE A 161 18.96 -11.49 4.09
C ILE A 161 20.15 -11.35 3.15
N GLN A 162 20.50 -12.44 2.48
CA GLN A 162 21.61 -12.51 1.52
C GLN A 162 21.12 -12.53 0.07
N SER A 163 19.85 -12.91 -0.14
CA SER A 163 19.27 -13.06 -1.46
C SER A 163 19.28 -11.76 -2.30
N PRO A 164 19.92 -11.72 -3.49
CA PRO A 164 19.98 -10.53 -4.33
C PRO A 164 18.61 -9.92 -4.69
N PRO A 165 17.57 -10.69 -5.07
CA PRO A 165 16.25 -10.13 -5.37
C PRO A 165 15.59 -9.41 -4.18
N LEU A 166 15.92 -9.78 -2.94
CA LEU A 166 15.37 -9.16 -1.74
C LEU A 166 16.19 -7.95 -1.25
N GLN A 167 17.40 -7.73 -1.79
CA GLN A 167 18.29 -6.66 -1.32
C GLN A 167 17.66 -5.27 -1.49
N ASN A 168 16.98 -5.00 -2.61
CA ASN A 168 16.37 -3.69 -2.84
C ASN A 168 15.27 -3.39 -1.79
N ALA A 169 14.36 -4.34 -1.58
CA ALA A 169 13.30 -4.20 -0.59
C ALA A 169 13.86 -4.08 0.84
N THR A 170 14.88 -4.87 1.16
CA THR A 170 15.59 -4.83 2.44
C THR A 170 16.26 -3.48 2.67
N ASN A 171 16.98 -2.95 1.67
CA ASN A 171 17.63 -1.65 1.73
C ASN A 171 16.63 -0.52 1.91
N LYS A 172 15.46 -0.59 1.25
CA LYS A 172 14.36 0.37 1.45
C LYS A 172 13.87 0.34 2.90
N LEU A 173 13.63 -0.85 3.46
CA LEU A 173 13.21 -1.02 4.86
C LEU A 173 14.26 -0.45 5.84
N LEU A 174 15.54 -0.79 5.65
CA LEU A 174 16.63 -0.30 6.48
C LEU A 174 16.80 1.23 6.38
N THR A 175 16.66 1.79 5.18
CA THR A 175 16.71 3.23 4.92
C THR A 175 15.58 3.94 5.65
N ASN A 176 14.34 3.44 5.56
CA ASN A 176 13.19 4.00 6.28
C ASN A 176 13.42 3.99 7.80
N ILE A 177 13.93 2.89 8.35
CA ILE A 177 14.27 2.80 9.79
C ILE A 177 15.33 3.85 10.17
N SER A 178 16.40 3.98 9.37
CA SER A 178 17.49 4.93 9.64
C SER A 178 16.99 6.37 9.61
N ILE A 179 16.30 6.76 8.52
CA ILE A 179 15.77 8.11 8.36
C ILE A 179 14.79 8.43 9.48
N TYR A 180 13.89 7.51 9.84
CA TYR A 180 12.97 7.71 10.96
C TYR A 180 13.71 8.02 12.26
N ARG A 181 14.69 7.18 12.63
CA ARG A 181 15.47 7.34 13.87
C ARG A 181 16.22 8.67 13.89
N ASP A 182 16.82 9.04 12.77
CA ASP A 182 17.53 10.31 12.63
C ASP A 182 16.59 11.52 12.77
N MET A 183 15.38 11.43 12.21
CA MET A 183 14.39 12.51 12.28
C MET A 183 13.83 12.68 13.70
N VAL A 184 13.49 11.59 14.39
CA VAL A 184 13.07 11.63 15.79
C VAL A 184 14.19 12.19 16.67
N LYS A 185 15.42 11.73 16.50
CA LYS A 185 16.58 12.23 17.25
C LYS A 185 16.84 13.72 17.02
N GLN A 186 16.73 14.19 15.77
CA GLN A 186 16.85 15.62 15.44
C GLN A 186 15.71 16.43 16.06
N ALA A 187 14.47 15.94 15.98
CA ALA A 187 13.31 16.58 16.58
C ALA A 187 13.48 16.77 18.10
N GLU A 188 13.94 15.74 18.80
CA GLU A 188 14.22 15.78 20.24
C GLU A 188 15.36 16.75 20.60
N ALA A 189 16.35 16.91 19.74
CA ALA A 189 17.42 17.89 19.94
C ALA A 189 16.89 19.33 19.78
N LEU A 190 16.08 19.58 18.75
CA LEU A 190 15.46 20.89 18.49
C LEU A 190 14.46 21.28 19.60
N ALA A 191 13.64 20.32 20.04
CA ALA A 191 12.75 20.50 21.18
C ALA A 191 13.52 20.90 22.45
N ARG A 192 14.65 20.23 22.73
CA ARG A 192 15.50 20.57 23.89
C ARG A 192 16.18 21.94 23.78
N SER A 193 16.46 22.42 22.56
CA SER A 193 17.00 23.78 22.37
C SER A 193 15.92 24.87 22.33
N GLY A 194 14.64 24.51 22.47
CA GLY A 194 13.51 25.45 22.39
C GLY A 194 13.10 25.82 20.96
N ASP A 195 13.65 25.15 19.93
CA ASP A 195 13.21 25.29 18.55
C ASP A 195 12.03 24.34 18.28
N TRP A 196 10.87 24.71 18.83
CA TRP A 196 9.65 23.91 18.77
C TRP A 196 9.13 23.72 17.34
N LYS A 197 9.27 24.76 16.50
CA LYS A 197 8.86 24.72 15.11
C LYS A 197 9.73 23.78 14.27
N GLY A 198 11.05 23.82 14.49
CA GLY A 198 11.97 22.87 13.90
C GLY A 198 11.67 21.43 14.34
N ALA A 199 11.36 21.23 15.62
CA ALA A 199 10.98 19.93 16.16
C ALA A 199 9.69 19.39 15.53
N GLU A 200 8.65 20.22 15.40
CA GLU A 200 7.38 19.87 14.74
C GLU A 200 7.62 19.33 13.32
N GLN A 201 8.38 20.04 12.48
CA GLN A 201 8.63 19.60 11.10
C GLN A 201 9.30 18.22 11.04
N LYS A 202 10.22 17.96 11.98
CA LYS A 202 10.93 16.68 12.05
C LYS A 202 10.04 15.55 12.55
N TYR A 203 9.17 15.81 13.54
CA TYR A 203 8.17 14.82 13.98
C TYR A 203 7.14 14.52 12.88
N GLN A 204 6.66 15.54 12.16
CA GLN A 204 5.77 15.35 11.01
C GLN A 204 6.42 14.44 9.96
N PHE A 205 7.70 14.66 9.63
CA PHE A 205 8.40 13.81 8.68
C PHE A 205 8.58 12.36 9.19
N ALA A 206 8.88 12.17 10.48
CA ALA A 206 8.92 10.84 11.08
C ALA A 206 7.57 10.12 10.98
N ILE A 207 6.46 10.83 11.18
CA ILE A 207 5.09 10.31 11.04
C ILE A 207 4.81 9.85 9.60
N LEU A 208 5.29 10.59 8.59
CA LEU A 208 5.16 10.18 7.18
C LEU A 208 5.87 8.85 6.87
N ILE A 209 6.93 8.51 7.62
CA ILE A 209 7.62 7.23 7.46
C ILE A 209 6.89 6.13 8.25
N LYS A 210 6.56 6.39 9.52
CA LYS A 210 5.83 5.45 10.39
C LYS A 210 5.07 6.22 11.47
N GLN A 211 3.75 6.27 11.34
CA GLN A 211 2.88 7.03 12.23
C GLN A 211 2.96 6.59 13.71
N ASP A 212 2.97 5.27 13.93
CA ASP A 212 2.98 4.61 15.23
C ASP A 212 4.40 4.15 15.65
N GLY A 213 5.44 4.72 15.04
CA GLY A 213 6.82 4.28 15.25
C GLY A 213 7.37 4.47 16.69
N PRO A 214 8.56 3.92 16.98
CA PRO A 214 9.23 4.08 18.27
C PRO A 214 9.41 5.55 18.67
N GLY A 215 9.18 5.88 19.94
CA GLY A 215 9.28 7.26 20.42
C GLY A 215 8.00 8.10 20.25
N GLN A 216 6.91 7.50 19.78
CA GLN A 216 5.57 8.09 19.74
C GLN A 216 5.56 9.48 19.08
N PRO A 217 5.98 9.61 17.81
CA PRO A 217 6.21 10.90 17.15
C PRO A 217 4.92 11.72 17.06
N GLN A 218 3.75 11.08 17.02
CA GLN A 218 2.45 11.74 17.06
C GLN A 218 2.19 12.48 18.38
N ASP A 219 2.52 11.87 19.52
CA ASP A 219 2.36 12.50 20.83
C ASP A 219 3.40 13.59 21.03
N ARG A 220 4.64 13.35 20.59
CA ARG A 220 5.72 14.35 20.60
C ARG A 220 5.43 15.56 19.71
N LEU A 221 4.79 15.36 18.57
CA LEU A 221 4.30 16.45 17.72
C LEU A 221 3.29 17.33 18.48
N ARG A 222 2.33 16.71 19.17
CA ARG A 222 1.34 17.43 19.98
C ARG A 222 1.99 18.22 21.11
N GLU A 223 2.99 17.65 21.78
CA GLU A 223 3.79 18.32 22.80
C GLU A 223 4.54 19.54 22.24
N ALA A 224 5.20 19.39 21.09
CA ALA A 224 5.94 20.47 20.43
C ALA A 224 5.00 21.63 20.03
N GLN A 225 3.83 21.34 19.46
CA GLN A 225 2.82 22.33 19.10
C GLN A 225 2.28 23.09 20.33
N ALA A 226 2.05 22.37 21.44
CA ALA A 226 1.62 23.00 22.68
C ALA A 226 2.72 23.91 23.27
N ALA A 227 3.98 23.49 23.21
CA ALA A 227 5.12 24.28 23.67
C ALA A 227 5.35 25.52 22.81
N GLU A 228 5.20 25.43 21.48
CA GLU A 228 5.25 26.60 20.59
C GLU A 228 4.17 27.62 20.93
N ALA A 229 2.93 27.16 21.15
CA ALA A 229 1.82 28.04 21.54
C ALA A 229 2.06 28.72 22.90
N GLN A 230 2.67 28.03 23.86
CA GLN A 230 3.04 28.62 25.15
C GLN A 230 4.16 29.65 25.00
N ALA A 231 5.18 29.36 24.20
CA ALA A 231 6.28 30.28 23.93
C ALA A 231 5.80 31.56 23.22
N ALA A 232 4.82 31.45 22.31
CA ALA A 232 4.21 32.61 21.65
C ALA A 232 3.39 33.49 22.61
N ASN A 233 2.80 32.90 23.65
CA ASN A 233 1.99 33.61 24.64
C ASN A 233 2.79 34.20 25.80
N ALA A 234 4.03 33.77 26.01
CA ALA A 234 4.96 34.39 26.95
C ALA A 234 5.37 35.77 26.39
N LYS A 235 4.56 36.80 26.65
CA LYS A 235 4.90 38.20 26.35
C LYS A 235 6.33 38.48 26.86
N PRO A 236 7.20 39.09 26.04
CA PRO A 236 8.50 39.55 26.54
C PRO A 236 8.22 40.51 27.69
N VAL A 237 8.59 40.11 28.90
CA VAL A 237 8.61 41.01 30.06
C VAL A 237 9.52 42.17 29.63
N PRO A 238 9.01 43.42 29.62
CA PRO A 238 9.83 44.57 29.26
C PRO A 238 11.10 44.52 30.10
N PRO A 239 12.30 44.65 29.50
CA PRO A 239 13.53 44.68 30.27
C PRO A 239 13.37 45.72 31.37
N ALA A 240 13.48 45.30 32.63
CA ALA A 240 13.45 46.20 33.76
C ALA A 240 14.46 47.33 33.48
N PRO A 241 14.07 48.61 33.65
CA PRO A 241 14.93 49.74 33.30
C PRO A 241 16.27 49.59 34.02
N GLN A 242 17.33 49.34 33.23
CA GLN A 242 18.67 49.28 33.78
C GLN A 242 19.03 50.67 34.30
N PRO A 243 19.56 50.78 35.53
CA PRO A 243 20.08 52.05 36.03
C PRO A 243 21.24 52.51 35.15
N ILE A 244 21.06 53.70 34.57
CA ILE A 244 22.01 54.36 33.67
C ILE A 244 23.38 54.51 34.38
N PRO A 245 24.47 53.90 33.89
CA PRO A 245 25.81 54.25 34.33
C PRO A 245 26.23 55.53 33.61
N VAL A 246 26.43 56.60 34.39
CA VAL A 246 27.05 57.85 33.92
C VAL A 246 28.51 57.56 33.56
N GLN A 247 28.90 57.71 32.29
CA GLN A 247 30.31 57.79 31.90
C GLN A 247 30.61 59.01 31.01
N PRO A 248 31.80 59.62 31.15
CA PRO A 248 32.13 60.92 30.57
C PRO A 248 32.60 60.83 29.12
N GLN A 249 32.27 61.88 28.37
CA GLN A 249 32.65 62.09 26.97
C GLN A 249 34.16 62.34 26.82
N THR A 250 34.82 61.65 25.90
CA THR A 250 36.07 62.13 25.28
C THR A 250 35.96 62.04 23.76
N LEU A 251 36.21 63.19 23.13
CA LEU A 251 36.36 63.39 21.69
C LEU A 251 37.54 62.58 21.14
N SER A 252 37.39 61.99 19.95
CA SER A 252 38.46 61.95 18.93
C SER A 252 37.96 61.58 17.52
N LYS A 253 38.15 62.57 16.62
CA LYS A 253 38.75 62.58 15.26
C LYS A 253 38.46 61.49 14.20
N ALA A 254 38.11 62.05 13.03
CA ALA A 254 38.10 61.60 11.62
C ALA A 254 39.11 60.53 11.16
N THR A 255 38.79 59.71 10.12
CA THR A 255 38.97 59.96 8.65
C THR A 255 38.42 58.72 7.84
N PRO A 256 38.60 58.49 6.51
CA PRO A 256 37.51 58.36 5.53
C PRO A 256 37.36 56.98 4.82
N SER A 257 36.36 56.91 3.91
CA SER A 257 35.88 55.82 3.03
C SER A 257 36.94 55.02 2.23
N PRO A 258 36.54 53.88 1.61
CA PRO A 258 36.16 53.96 0.18
C PRO A 258 34.99 53.08 -0.27
N LYS A 259 34.52 53.45 -1.47
CA LYS A 259 33.42 52.92 -2.29
C LYS A 259 33.66 51.50 -2.80
N THR A 260 32.57 50.76 -3.05
CA THR A 260 32.52 49.75 -4.11
C THR A 260 31.15 49.72 -4.77
N SER A 261 31.15 50.06 -6.06
CA SER A 261 30.12 49.88 -7.07
C SER A 261 30.19 48.47 -7.67
N ASN A 262 29.04 47.88 -8.01
CA ASN A 262 28.84 46.95 -9.15
C ASN A 262 27.32 46.71 -9.23
N ASP A 263 26.58 47.37 -10.13
CA ASP A 263 26.52 47.29 -11.59
C ASP A 263 25.68 46.14 -12.13
N GLN A 264 24.76 46.53 -13.00
CA GLN A 264 23.56 45.84 -13.46
C GLN A 264 23.86 44.98 -14.69
N GLY A 265 23.62 43.68 -14.59
CA GLY A 265 23.59 42.77 -15.73
C GLY A 265 22.21 42.72 -16.39
N LYS A 266 22.04 43.46 -17.49
CA LYS A 266 20.96 43.28 -18.48
C LYS A 266 21.24 42.03 -19.33
N GLY A 267 20.29 41.08 -19.35
CA GLY A 267 20.26 39.97 -20.31
C GLY A 267 18.96 39.95 -21.08
N LYS A 268 18.98 40.50 -22.31
CA LYS A 268 17.97 40.29 -23.36
C LYS A 268 18.11 38.87 -23.91
N MET A 269 17.01 38.13 -24.06
CA MET A 269 16.88 37.14 -25.12
C MET A 269 15.41 37.03 -25.56
N SER A 270 15.20 37.28 -26.85
CA SER A 270 13.94 37.17 -27.58
C SER A 270 13.65 35.72 -27.97
N PRO A 271 12.39 35.39 -28.35
CA PRO A 271 11.93 34.04 -28.63
C PRO A 271 12.21 33.65 -30.09
N ASN A 272 12.45 32.37 -30.34
CA ASN A 272 12.39 31.84 -31.71
C ASN A 272 11.53 30.57 -31.76
N SER A 273 10.41 30.73 -32.45
CA SER A 273 9.54 29.69 -32.97
C SER A 273 10.27 28.87 -34.03
N ALA A 274 10.07 27.56 -34.03
CA ALA A 274 10.12 26.77 -35.24
C ALA A 274 9.12 25.62 -35.13
N SER A 275 8.00 25.78 -35.85
CA SER A 275 7.14 24.68 -36.27
C SER A 275 7.96 23.69 -37.09
N HIS A 276 7.72 22.40 -36.91
CA HIS A 276 7.90 21.45 -37.99
C HIS A 276 6.63 20.61 -38.12
N GLU A 277 5.92 20.88 -39.22
CA GLU A 277 5.05 19.92 -39.89
C GLU A 277 5.82 18.62 -40.10
N GLN A 278 5.21 17.48 -39.74
CA GLN A 278 5.44 16.26 -40.47
C GLN A 278 4.11 15.56 -40.70
N LYS A 279 3.67 15.67 -41.96
CA LYS A 279 2.51 15.00 -42.54
C LYS A 279 2.72 13.48 -42.57
N GLN A 280 1.63 12.82 -42.22
CA GLN A 280 1.14 11.51 -42.65
C GLN A 280 1.96 10.76 -43.71
N VAL A 281 2.31 9.52 -43.36
CA VAL A 281 2.28 8.39 -44.30
C VAL A 281 1.42 7.30 -43.66
N LEU A 282 0.19 7.18 -44.15
CA LEU A 282 -0.69 6.04 -43.90
C LEU A 282 -0.07 4.80 -44.54
N GLY A 283 0.35 3.83 -43.71
CA GLY A 283 0.76 2.49 -44.11
C GLY A 283 -0.19 1.47 -43.51
N LYS A 284 -0.79 0.65 -44.38
CA LYS A 284 -1.82 -0.34 -44.08
C LYS A 284 -1.31 -1.46 -43.17
N ASP A 285 -1.50 -1.35 -41.85
CA ASP A 285 -1.34 -2.49 -40.92
C ASP A 285 -2.33 -2.46 -39.73
N GLU A 286 -3.39 -1.65 -39.82
CA GLU A 286 -4.33 -1.42 -38.70
C GLU A 286 -5.60 -2.29 -38.74
N GLN A 287 -5.65 -3.30 -39.61
CA GLN A 287 -6.78 -4.25 -39.68
C GLN A 287 -6.48 -5.64 -39.08
N ARG A 288 -5.31 -5.79 -38.43
CA ARG A 288 -4.92 -7.05 -37.75
C ARG A 288 -4.89 -6.96 -36.23
N LEU A 289 -4.91 -5.76 -35.63
CA LEU A 289 -4.93 -5.58 -34.17
C LEU A 289 -6.35 -5.56 -33.56
N LEU A 290 -7.40 -5.38 -34.36
CA LEU A 290 -8.80 -5.39 -33.89
C LEU A 290 -9.39 -6.80 -33.69
N LYS A 291 -8.59 -7.86 -33.88
CA LYS A 291 -8.96 -9.24 -33.53
C LYS A 291 -8.38 -9.75 -32.22
N SER A 292 -7.47 -9.04 -31.56
CA SER A 292 -6.95 -9.43 -30.23
C SER A 292 -7.65 -8.74 -29.06
N SER A 293 -8.47 -7.71 -29.32
CA SER A 293 -9.09 -6.90 -28.25
C SER A 293 -10.62 -6.99 -28.20
N GLN A 294 -11.24 -7.90 -28.95
CA GLN A 294 -12.68 -8.23 -28.88
C GLN A 294 -12.98 -9.63 -28.32
N VAL A 295 -12.14 -10.13 -27.41
CA VAL A 295 -12.52 -11.26 -26.54
C VAL A 295 -12.77 -10.71 -25.15
N THR A 296 -13.96 -10.16 -24.91
CA THR A 296 -14.67 -10.13 -23.59
C THR A 296 -15.96 -9.31 -23.63
N ALA A 297 -16.81 -9.47 -24.66
CA ALA A 297 -18.24 -9.14 -24.52
C ALA A 297 -19.09 -9.72 -25.67
N ARG A 298 -19.35 -11.03 -25.67
CA ARG A 298 -20.64 -11.59 -26.13
C ARG A 298 -20.85 -12.99 -25.58
N LYS A 299 -22.04 -13.17 -24.98
CA LYS A 299 -22.80 -14.40 -24.73
C LYS A 299 -22.04 -15.72 -24.95
N VAL A 300 -21.67 -16.36 -23.84
CA VAL A 300 -21.52 -17.82 -23.79
C VAL A 300 -22.80 -18.33 -23.13
N GLU A 301 -23.73 -18.77 -23.96
CA GLU A 301 -24.62 -19.88 -23.61
C GLU A 301 -23.81 -21.15 -23.87
N ASP A 302 -23.75 -22.01 -22.85
CA ASP A 302 -23.22 -23.40 -22.77
C ASP A 302 -21.86 -23.71 -23.45
N ASP A 303 -20.81 -23.87 -22.64
CA ASP A 303 -20.36 -25.19 -22.15
C ASP A 303 -19.05 -25.01 -21.36
N SER A 304 -18.92 -25.71 -20.23
CA SER A 304 -17.77 -25.74 -19.29
C SER A 304 -17.32 -24.40 -18.65
N GLY A 305 -18.06 -23.96 -17.62
CA GLY A 305 -17.73 -22.80 -16.80
C GLY A 305 -16.89 -23.12 -15.56
N ASP A 306 -15.66 -22.61 -15.51
CA ASP A 306 -14.88 -22.39 -14.28
C ASP A 306 -14.39 -20.93 -14.28
N LYS A 307 -15.08 -20.09 -13.50
CA LYS A 307 -14.73 -18.69 -13.25
C LYS A 307 -14.55 -18.53 -11.75
N THR A 308 -13.34 -18.84 -11.30
CA THR A 308 -12.86 -18.62 -9.94
C THR A 308 -12.91 -17.13 -9.62
N SER A 309 -13.85 -16.73 -8.76
CA SER A 309 -13.90 -15.38 -8.20
C SER A 309 -12.90 -15.29 -7.05
N PRO A 310 -12.11 -14.20 -6.91
CA PRO A 310 -11.15 -14.07 -5.82
C PRO A 310 -11.88 -14.06 -4.47
N VAL A 311 -11.55 -15.03 -3.60
CA VAL A 311 -12.05 -15.08 -2.21
C VAL A 311 -11.64 -13.81 -1.46
N TYR A 312 -12.64 -12.97 -1.19
CA TYR A 312 -12.57 -11.74 -0.41
C TYR A 312 -12.61 -12.10 1.09
N ILE A 313 -11.49 -11.92 1.80
CA ILE A 313 -11.57 -11.82 3.27
C ILE A 313 -12.36 -10.54 3.51
N LYS A 314 -13.56 -10.68 4.08
CA LYS A 314 -14.43 -9.56 4.43
C LYS A 314 -13.72 -8.73 5.50
N GLN A 315 -12.90 -7.80 5.06
CA GLN A 315 -12.23 -6.82 5.91
C GLN A 315 -13.29 -5.87 6.46
N ASP A 316 -13.03 -5.36 7.67
CA ASP A 316 -13.91 -4.40 8.32
C ASP A 316 -14.15 -3.20 7.37
N PRO A 317 -15.41 -2.87 7.02
CA PRO A 317 -15.72 -1.73 6.17
C PRO A 317 -15.07 -0.41 6.61
N GLU A 318 -14.85 -0.21 7.91
CA GLU A 318 -14.15 0.97 8.42
C GLU A 318 -12.65 0.95 8.09
N GLU A 319 -11.96 -0.16 8.33
CA GLU A 319 -10.55 -0.32 7.96
C GLU A 319 -10.35 -0.23 6.44
N MET A 320 -11.31 -0.71 5.67
CA MET A 320 -11.33 -0.54 4.21
C MET A 320 -11.41 0.93 3.83
N THR A 321 -12.39 1.65 4.39
CA THR A 321 -12.56 3.07 4.12
C THR A 321 -11.32 3.87 4.54
N LYS A 322 -10.67 3.48 5.64
CA LYS A 322 -9.40 4.03 6.10
C LYS A 322 -8.27 3.76 5.11
N SER A 323 -8.17 2.54 4.56
CA SER A 323 -7.19 2.21 3.52
C SER A 323 -7.37 3.05 2.25
N LEU A 324 -8.61 3.22 1.78
CA LEU A 324 -8.90 4.09 0.64
C LEU A 324 -8.55 5.55 0.96
N THR A 325 -8.94 6.04 2.13
CA THR A 325 -8.66 7.41 2.58
C THR A 325 -7.15 7.65 2.65
N GLN A 326 -6.40 6.70 3.20
CA GLN A 326 -4.94 6.73 3.23
C GLN A 326 -4.36 6.78 1.83
N GLY A 327 -4.82 5.92 0.91
CA GLY A 327 -4.33 5.89 -0.45
C GLY A 327 -4.59 7.19 -1.24
N VAL A 328 -5.77 7.79 -1.08
CA VAL A 328 -6.06 9.12 -1.64
C VAL A 328 -5.19 10.20 -1.01
N THR A 329 -4.97 10.14 0.31
CA THR A 329 -4.07 11.08 1.01
C THR A 329 -2.64 10.97 0.50
N ASP A 330 -2.12 9.75 0.34
CA ASP A 330 -0.80 9.47 -0.21
C ASP A 330 -0.66 9.93 -1.66
N PHE A 331 -1.70 9.78 -2.48
CA PHE A 331 -1.72 10.33 -3.84
C PHE A 331 -1.50 11.85 -3.83
N TYR A 332 -2.22 12.58 -2.98
CA TYR A 332 -2.05 14.04 -2.85
C TYR A 332 -0.71 14.45 -2.24
N ALA A 333 -0.14 13.60 -1.39
CA ALA A 333 1.23 13.76 -0.88
C ALA A 333 2.32 13.38 -1.90
N SER A 334 1.95 13.00 -3.14
CA SER A 334 2.87 12.50 -4.17
C SER A 334 3.60 11.20 -3.80
N HIS A 335 3.06 10.42 -2.86
CA HIS A 335 3.55 9.10 -2.47
C HIS A 335 2.88 7.99 -3.27
N PHE A 336 3.01 8.03 -4.61
CA PHE A 336 2.20 7.21 -5.52
C PHE A 336 2.31 5.70 -5.28
N SER A 337 3.48 5.17 -4.93
CA SER A 337 3.62 3.73 -4.61
C SER A 337 2.88 3.33 -3.32
N HIS A 338 2.78 4.22 -2.32
CA HIS A 338 2.00 3.93 -1.11
C HIS A 338 0.50 4.07 -1.38
N ALA A 339 0.14 5.03 -2.23
CA ALA A 339 -1.23 5.17 -2.72
C ALA A 339 -1.71 3.90 -3.41
N ASP A 340 -0.90 3.32 -4.30
CA ASP A 340 -1.20 2.04 -4.96
C ASP A 340 -1.47 0.93 -3.94
N ASP A 341 -0.53 0.69 -3.02
CA ASP A 341 -0.64 -0.36 -2.01
C ASP A 341 -1.94 -0.22 -1.18
N ALA A 342 -2.23 0.99 -0.70
CA ALA A 342 -3.39 1.25 0.15
C ALA A 342 -4.73 1.16 -0.62
N ILE A 343 -4.75 1.59 -1.89
CA ILE A 343 -5.94 1.49 -2.74
C ILE A 343 -6.16 0.03 -3.17
N GLU A 344 -5.10 -0.72 -3.46
CA GLU A 344 -5.21 -2.14 -3.76
C GLU A 344 -5.76 -2.93 -2.58
N VAL A 345 -5.35 -2.63 -1.35
CA VAL A 345 -5.95 -3.23 -0.15
C VAL A 345 -7.46 -2.96 -0.11
N TYR A 346 -7.90 -1.73 -0.41
CA TYR A 346 -9.32 -1.39 -0.50
C TYR A 346 -10.07 -2.17 -1.60
N LEU A 347 -9.46 -2.32 -2.78
CA LEU A 347 -10.07 -3.07 -3.86
C LEU A 347 -10.12 -4.57 -3.54
N GLN A 348 -9.07 -5.13 -2.96
CA GLN A 348 -8.94 -6.55 -2.64
C GLN A 348 -9.76 -7.00 -1.44
N GLY A 349 -10.07 -6.12 -0.49
CA GLY A 349 -10.92 -6.43 0.66
C GLY A 349 -12.43 -6.29 0.37
N GLY A 350 -12.81 -5.92 -0.87
CA GLY A 350 -14.20 -5.88 -1.31
C GLY A 350 -14.88 -4.53 -1.10
N GLY A 351 -14.10 -3.45 -1.13
CA GLY A 351 -14.59 -2.08 -1.00
C GLY A 351 -15.50 -1.65 -2.16
N ALA A 352 -16.78 -2.01 -2.08
CA ALA A 352 -17.75 -1.74 -3.15
C ALA A 352 -18.25 -0.29 -3.16
N GLN A 353 -18.34 0.36 -1.99
CA GLN A 353 -19.00 1.67 -1.84
C GLN A 353 -18.35 2.78 -2.68
N TYR A 354 -17.02 2.74 -2.81
CA TYR A 354 -16.22 3.75 -3.51
C TYR A 354 -15.29 3.11 -4.54
N ALA A 355 -15.65 1.92 -5.06
CA ALA A 355 -14.83 1.20 -6.02
C ALA A 355 -14.44 2.06 -7.24
N GLY A 356 -15.38 2.84 -7.78
CA GLY A 356 -15.09 3.75 -8.90
C GLY A 356 -14.06 4.84 -8.57
N ALA A 357 -14.09 5.38 -7.34
CA ALA A 357 -13.09 6.35 -6.88
C ALA A 357 -11.73 5.67 -6.68
N ALA A 358 -11.72 4.48 -6.07
CA ALA A 358 -10.51 3.69 -5.86
C ALA A 358 -9.79 3.38 -7.18
N HIS A 359 -10.49 2.81 -8.16
CA HIS A 359 -9.94 2.56 -9.50
C HIS A 359 -9.44 3.85 -10.16
N PHE A 360 -10.15 4.97 -10.01
CA PHE A 360 -9.69 6.25 -10.56
C PHE A 360 -8.36 6.71 -9.93
N TYR A 361 -8.26 6.69 -8.59
CA TYR A 361 -7.05 7.12 -7.92
C TYR A 361 -5.88 6.15 -8.09
N LEU A 362 -6.14 4.84 -8.23
CA LEU A 362 -5.11 3.86 -8.62
C LEU A 362 -4.57 4.16 -10.03
N GLY A 363 -5.46 4.36 -11.01
CA GLY A 363 -5.06 4.76 -12.35
C GLY A 363 -4.29 6.08 -12.38
N ALA A 364 -4.69 7.05 -11.55
CA ALA A 364 -3.99 8.31 -11.42
C ALA A 364 -2.58 8.13 -10.82
N SER A 365 -2.42 7.33 -9.76
CA SER A 365 -1.13 7.03 -9.15
C SER A 365 -0.18 6.33 -10.13
N LEU A 366 -0.66 5.31 -10.86
CA LEU A 366 0.10 4.60 -11.89
C LEU A 366 0.55 5.54 -13.01
N LEU A 367 -0.34 6.41 -13.49
CA LEU A 367 0.00 7.41 -14.51
C LEU A 367 1.07 8.39 -14.01
N MET A 368 0.96 8.86 -12.77
CA MET A 368 1.95 9.76 -12.19
C MET A 368 3.32 9.07 -12.04
N GLN A 369 3.34 7.79 -11.67
CA GLN A 369 4.58 6.99 -11.67
C GLN A 369 5.15 6.84 -13.08
N ALA A 370 4.32 6.62 -14.10
CA ALA A 370 4.77 6.56 -15.49
C ALA A 370 5.40 7.89 -15.94
N LEU A 371 4.83 9.02 -15.54
CA LEU A 371 5.34 10.36 -15.88
C LEU A 371 6.66 10.68 -15.15
N LEU A 372 6.85 10.15 -13.95
CA LEU A 372 8.07 10.35 -13.15
C LEU A 372 9.16 9.32 -13.45
N THR A 373 8.82 8.22 -14.12
CA THR A 373 9.79 7.19 -14.53
C THR A 373 10.71 7.75 -15.61
N SER A 374 12.00 7.37 -15.54
CA SER A 374 13.01 7.80 -16.52
C SER A 374 12.57 7.43 -17.94
N PRO A 375 12.72 8.34 -18.93
CA PRO A 375 12.44 8.03 -20.34
C PRO A 375 13.24 6.82 -20.88
N LYS A 376 14.35 6.46 -20.23
CA LYS A 376 15.18 5.30 -20.59
C LYS A 376 14.51 3.96 -20.26
N ASP A 377 13.55 3.94 -19.33
CA ASP A 377 12.80 2.75 -18.92
C ASP A 377 11.48 2.64 -19.70
N GLY A 378 11.55 2.81 -21.03
CA GLY A 378 10.40 2.81 -21.94
C GLY A 378 9.39 1.68 -21.70
N PRO A 379 9.81 0.40 -21.58
CA PRO A 379 8.90 -0.72 -21.33
C PRO A 379 8.11 -0.59 -20.01
N ARG A 380 8.76 -0.10 -18.93
CA ARG A 380 8.10 0.11 -17.64
C ARG A 380 7.10 1.26 -17.71
N THR A 381 7.51 2.36 -18.34
CA THR A 381 6.65 3.54 -18.52
C THR A 381 5.39 3.20 -19.31
N GLU A 382 5.50 2.41 -20.39
CA GLU A 382 4.31 2.02 -21.16
C GLU A 382 3.43 1.03 -20.39
N SER A 383 4.02 0.06 -19.69
CA SER A 383 3.24 -0.86 -18.84
C SER A 383 2.44 -0.13 -17.77
N LEU A 384 3.02 0.88 -17.10
CA LEU A 384 2.31 1.70 -16.13
C LEU A 384 1.17 2.52 -16.77
N ARG A 385 1.36 3.02 -18.00
CA ARG A 385 0.29 3.73 -18.73
C ARG A 385 -0.84 2.81 -19.16
N GLU A 386 -0.53 1.60 -19.63
CA GLU A 386 -1.55 0.60 -19.98
C GLU A 386 -2.38 0.21 -18.76
N GLN A 387 -1.72 -0.05 -17.63
CA GLN A 387 -2.41 -0.33 -16.36
C GLN A 387 -3.27 0.86 -15.92
N ALA A 388 -2.73 2.08 -15.96
CA ALA A 388 -3.49 3.29 -15.64
C ALA A 388 -4.75 3.43 -16.52
N ARG A 389 -4.64 3.15 -17.83
CA ARG A 389 -5.79 3.20 -18.75
C ARG A 389 -6.85 2.16 -18.41
N ALA A 390 -6.45 0.94 -18.05
CA ALA A 390 -7.37 -0.12 -17.64
C ALA A 390 -8.15 0.25 -16.36
N GLU A 391 -7.45 0.83 -15.38
CA GLU A 391 -8.05 1.31 -14.14
C GLU A 391 -9.05 2.46 -14.38
N PHE A 392 -8.68 3.42 -15.23
CA PHE A 392 -9.59 4.49 -15.64
C PHE A 392 -10.81 3.97 -16.39
N ALA A 393 -10.65 3.01 -17.30
CA ALA A 393 -11.79 2.39 -17.99
C ALA A 393 -12.74 1.72 -16.97
N THR A 394 -12.19 1.03 -15.98
CA THR A 394 -12.96 0.38 -14.91
C THR A 394 -13.72 1.41 -14.07
N ALA A 395 -13.07 2.50 -13.66
CA ALA A 395 -13.73 3.58 -12.94
C ALA A 395 -14.87 4.25 -13.75
N LYS A 396 -14.74 4.37 -15.08
CA LYS A 396 -15.83 4.85 -15.96
C LYS A 396 -17.01 3.88 -16.03
N LEU A 397 -16.73 2.57 -16.12
CA LEU A 397 -17.76 1.53 -16.07
C LEU A 397 -18.54 1.58 -14.75
N LEU A 398 -17.88 1.97 -13.67
CA LEU A 398 -18.48 2.21 -12.35
C LEU A 398 -19.09 3.61 -12.21
N HIS A 399 -19.22 4.35 -13.31
CA HIS A 399 -19.82 5.68 -13.39
C HIS A 399 -19.21 6.73 -12.45
N TYR A 400 -17.94 6.57 -12.08
CA TYR A 400 -17.24 7.55 -11.26
C TYR A 400 -17.03 8.86 -12.03
N LYS A 401 -17.21 9.99 -11.34
CA LYS A 401 -16.96 11.33 -11.87
C LYS A 401 -15.93 12.01 -10.97
N PRO A 402 -14.69 12.22 -11.43
CA PRO A 402 -13.67 12.85 -10.60
C PRO A 402 -14.01 14.32 -10.34
N VAL A 403 -13.62 14.82 -9.17
CA VAL A 403 -13.74 16.24 -8.82
C VAL A 403 -12.63 16.99 -9.56
N GLU A 404 -12.97 17.66 -10.66
CA GLU A 404 -12.00 18.28 -11.57
C GLU A 404 -11.05 19.26 -10.87
N SER A 405 -11.54 20.01 -9.88
CA SER A 405 -10.73 20.97 -9.12
C SER A 405 -9.70 20.31 -8.19
N ALA A 406 -9.87 19.02 -7.90
CA ALA A 406 -9.02 18.26 -6.99
C ALA A 406 -8.04 17.35 -7.74
N VAL A 407 -8.01 17.34 -9.08
CA VAL A 407 -7.15 16.42 -9.83
C VAL A 407 -6.32 17.19 -10.84
N SER A 408 -5.07 16.74 -11.07
CA SER A 408 -4.20 17.43 -12.02
C SER A 408 -4.81 17.41 -13.43
N PRO A 409 -4.69 18.50 -14.21
CA PRO A 409 -5.19 18.54 -15.59
C PRO A 409 -4.61 17.42 -16.47
N LYS A 410 -3.40 16.94 -16.15
CA LYS A 410 -2.76 15.84 -16.87
C LYS A 410 -3.49 14.52 -16.68
N VAL A 411 -3.87 14.20 -15.45
CA VAL A 411 -4.67 12.99 -15.13
C VAL A 411 -6.06 13.10 -15.77
N LEU A 412 -6.70 14.26 -15.68
CA LEU A 412 -8.01 14.50 -16.33
C LEU A 412 -7.95 14.38 -17.85
N GLY A 413 -6.84 14.80 -18.46
CA GLY A 413 -6.61 14.65 -19.90
C GLY A 413 -6.61 13.17 -20.34
N GLU A 414 -5.81 12.33 -19.67
CA GLU A 414 -5.77 10.88 -19.95
C GLU A 414 -7.11 10.20 -19.63
N TRP A 415 -7.72 10.54 -18.48
CA TRP A 415 -9.05 10.06 -18.11
C TRP A 415 -10.09 10.32 -19.21
N THR A 416 -10.08 11.51 -19.80
CA THR A 416 -11.05 11.90 -20.83
C THR A 416 -10.84 11.10 -22.12
N GLN A 417 -9.59 10.89 -22.53
CA GLN A 417 -9.25 10.19 -23.78
C GLN A 417 -9.77 8.74 -23.84
N ILE A 418 -9.81 8.04 -22.71
CA ILE A 418 -10.21 6.63 -22.63
C ILE A 418 -11.68 6.40 -22.98
N GLY A 419 -12.52 7.45 -22.96
CA GLY A 419 -13.95 7.34 -23.31
C GLY A 419 -14.29 7.64 -24.77
N ASN A 420 -13.34 8.17 -25.54
CA ASN A 420 -13.56 8.55 -26.95
C ASN A 420 -13.04 7.49 -27.93
N GLN A 421 -12.55 6.36 -27.43
CA GLN A 421 -11.96 5.27 -28.22
C GLN A 421 -12.81 3.99 -28.24
N GLN A 422 -13.97 3.99 -27.60
CA GLN A 422 -15.03 2.98 -27.76
C GLN A 422 -16.09 3.52 -28.70
#